data_AF-A9LNE4-F1
#
_entry.id   AF-A9LNE4-F1
#
_cell.length_a   1.000
_cell.length_b   1.000
_cell.length_c   1.000
_cell.angle_alpha   90.00
_cell.angle_beta   90.00
_cell.angle_gamma   90.00
#
_symmetry.space_group_name_H-M   'P 1'
#
loop_
_entity.id
_entity.type
_entity.pdbx_description
1 polymer ?
#
loop_
_entity_poly.entity_id
_entity_poly.type
_entity_poly.pdbx_seq_one_letter_code
_entity_poly.pdbx_strand_id
1 'polypeptide(L)'
;SESEVYFFVERDGVWVPREGAPVFALQDPFVSRIHGQLVFGGVETFPHPVFVGEHSWRTVFYRGPNIRRLEKFAEGPDGMKDIRLVELKDGSIGVFTRPQGEKGGRGKIGFTRIFSLDELTPDVIEAAPILDDPRLRMSSD
;
A
#
# COMPACT_ATOMS: atom_id res chain seq x y z
N SER A 1 -1.60 5.13 19.33
CA SER A 1 -1.16 3.78 19.73
C SER A 1 -0.16 3.31 18.70
N GLU A 2 0.95 2.72 19.14
CA GLU A 2 1.86 2.01 18.23
C GLU A 2 1.28 0.63 17.98
N SER A 3 1.09 0.27 16.71
CA SER A 3 0.61 -1.05 16.31
C SER A 3 1.75 -1.83 15.68
N GLU A 4 1.66 -3.15 15.77
CA GLU A 4 2.64 -4.06 15.21
C GLU A 4 1.95 -5.10 14.33
N VAL A 5 2.64 -5.49 13.25
CA VAL A 5 2.22 -6.54 12.35
C VAL A 5 3.00 -7.81 12.63
N TYR A 6 2.25 -8.88 12.90
CA TYR A 6 2.76 -10.22 13.11
C TYR A 6 2.30 -11.14 11.97
N PHE A 7 3.15 -12.09 11.58
CA PHE A 7 2.74 -13.19 10.69
C PHE A 7 2.24 -14.36 11.50
N PHE A 8 1.11 -14.93 11.11
CA PHE A 8 0.51 -16.07 11.77
C PHE A 8 0.55 -17.32 10.88
N VAL A 9 0.53 -18.48 11.53
CA VAL A 9 0.32 -19.77 10.88
C VAL A 9 -0.84 -20.47 11.56
N GLU A 10 -1.72 -21.08 10.78
CA GLU A 10 -2.79 -21.91 11.30
C GLU A 10 -2.22 -23.26 11.79
N ARG A 11 -2.56 -23.65 13.02
CA ARG A 11 -2.27 -24.95 13.60
C ARG A 11 -3.53 -25.42 14.33
N ASP A 12 -4.07 -26.58 13.91
CA ASP A 12 -5.25 -27.18 14.52
C ASP A 12 -6.45 -26.22 14.63
N GLY A 13 -6.70 -25.43 13.58
CA GLY A 13 -7.78 -24.44 13.55
C GLY A 13 -7.52 -23.15 14.33
N VAL A 14 -6.33 -22.97 14.90
CA VAL A 14 -5.94 -21.78 15.65
C VAL A 14 -4.80 -21.05 14.95
N TRP A 15 -4.93 -19.73 14.83
CA TRP A 15 -3.86 -18.87 14.32
C TRP A 15 -2.89 -18.53 15.45
N VAL A 16 -1.64 -18.99 15.31
CA VAL A 16 -0.57 -18.67 16.26
C VAL A 16 0.52 -17.84 15.59
N PRO A 17 1.18 -16.90 16.29
CA PRO A 17 2.31 -16.18 15.74
C PRO A 17 3.37 -17.16 15.22
N ARG A 18 3.87 -16.89 14.01
CA ARG A 18 4.92 -17.72 13.41
C ARG A 18 6.25 -17.37 14.06
N GLU A 19 6.77 -18.32 14.82
CA GLU A 19 8.08 -18.19 15.47
C GLU A 19 9.21 -17.84 14.47
N GLY A 20 10.04 -16.87 14.86
CA GLY A 20 11.14 -16.36 14.04
C GLY A 20 10.71 -15.64 12.75
N ALA A 21 9.44 -15.24 12.62
CA ALA A 21 9.02 -14.28 11.61
C ALA A 21 9.36 -12.86 12.05
N PRO A 22 9.64 -11.92 11.11
CA PRO A 22 9.83 -10.53 11.46
C PRO A 22 8.53 -9.91 11.98
N VAL A 23 8.69 -8.89 12.82
CA VAL A 23 7.62 -8.01 13.29
C VAL A 23 7.86 -6.63 12.70
N PHE A 24 6.80 -5.97 12.25
CA PHE A 24 6.89 -4.64 11.66
C PHE A 24 6.05 -3.64 12.46
N ALA A 25 6.62 -2.50 12.82
CA ALA A 25 5.90 -1.39 13.46
C ALA A 25 5.02 -0.65 12.42
N LEU A 26 3.96 -1.32 11.96
CA LEU A 26 3.04 -0.86 10.91
C LEU A 26 1.59 -1.09 11.32
N GLN A 27 0.69 -0.38 10.67
CA GLN A 27 -0.77 -0.58 10.73
C GLN A 27 -1.30 -1.14 9.42
N ASP A 28 -2.53 -1.68 9.45
CA ASP A 28 -3.30 -2.09 8.28
C ASP A 28 -2.51 -2.89 7.22
N PRO A 29 -1.93 -4.06 7.59
CA PRO A 29 -1.05 -4.81 6.70
C PRO A 29 -1.77 -5.34 5.47
N PHE A 30 -1.04 -5.44 4.37
CA PHE A 30 -1.51 -6.07 3.13
C PHE A 30 -0.38 -6.84 2.43
N VAL A 31 -0.78 -7.77 1.57
CA VAL A 31 0.14 -8.54 0.73
C VAL A 31 -0.37 -8.65 -0.70
N SER A 32 0.54 -8.74 -1.65
CA SER A 32 0.28 -9.16 -3.03
C SER A 32 1.47 -9.96 -3.58
N ARG A 33 1.30 -10.55 -4.77
CA ARG A 33 2.40 -11.19 -5.51
C ARG A 33 2.57 -10.46 -6.83
N ILE A 34 3.80 -9.99 -7.09
CA ILE A 34 4.18 -9.24 -8.29
C ILE A 34 5.49 -9.81 -8.82
N HIS A 35 5.49 -10.29 -10.06
CA HIS A 35 6.63 -10.91 -10.75
C HIS A 35 7.32 -12.00 -9.92
N GLY A 36 6.51 -12.83 -9.26
CA GLY A 36 6.97 -13.90 -8.37
C GLY A 36 7.48 -13.45 -6.99
N GLN A 37 7.58 -12.14 -6.73
CA GLN A 37 7.97 -11.61 -5.43
C GLN A 37 6.75 -11.44 -4.51
N LEU A 38 6.93 -11.69 -3.22
CA LEU A 38 6.00 -11.23 -2.20
C LEU A 38 6.17 -9.72 -2.05
N VAL A 39 5.09 -8.97 -2.24
CA VAL A 39 5.01 -7.57 -1.82
C VAL A 39 4.20 -7.52 -0.53
N PHE A 40 4.78 -6.93 0.51
CA PHE A 40 4.17 -6.70 1.80
C PHE A 40 4.16 -5.19 2.06
N GLY A 41 3.10 -4.67 2.66
CA GLY A 41 3.08 -3.28 3.06
C GLY A 41 2.12 -3.01 4.20
N GLY A 42 2.18 -1.78 4.68
CA GLY A 42 1.35 -1.28 5.77
C GLY A 42 1.51 0.22 5.91
N VAL A 43 0.84 0.80 6.90
CA VAL A 43 0.89 2.23 7.20
C VAL A 43 1.93 2.46 8.29
N GLU A 44 2.96 3.24 7.96
CA GLU A 44 3.97 3.74 8.89
C GLU A 44 3.50 5.08 9.44
N THR A 45 3.55 5.25 10.76
CA THR A 45 3.30 6.53 11.44
C THR A 45 4.62 7.12 11.93
N PHE A 46 4.81 8.42 11.76
CA PHE A 46 6.06 9.11 12.12
C PHE A 46 5.77 10.56 12.55
N PRO A 47 6.68 11.24 13.26
CA PRO A 47 6.50 12.66 13.60
C PRO A 47 6.30 13.51 12.36
N HIS A 48 5.32 14.42 12.38
CA HIS A 48 5.04 15.28 11.25
C HIS A 48 6.29 16.13 10.92
N PRO A 49 6.75 16.20 9.66
CA PRO A 49 8.04 16.82 9.32
C PRO A 49 8.04 18.34 9.51
N VAL A 50 6.87 18.98 9.43
CA VAL A 50 6.69 20.43 9.57
C VAL A 50 6.08 20.84 10.93
N PHE A 51 4.99 20.21 11.38
CA PHE A 51 4.29 20.59 12.60
C PHE A 51 4.77 19.80 13.82
N VAL A 52 5.54 20.46 14.69
CA VAL A 52 6.08 19.85 15.91
C VAL A 52 4.95 19.35 16.83
N GLY A 53 5.05 18.10 17.25
CA GLY A 53 4.06 17.46 18.12
C GLY A 53 2.91 16.77 17.37
N GLU A 54 2.81 16.98 16.05
CA GLU A 54 1.87 16.25 15.20
C GLU A 54 2.50 14.97 14.64
N HIS A 55 1.65 14.07 14.15
CA HIS A 55 2.08 12.84 13.48
C HIS A 55 1.59 12.85 12.04
N SER A 56 2.41 12.31 11.15
CA SER A 56 2.05 12.00 9.78
C SER A 56 2.05 10.48 9.58
N TRP A 57 1.55 10.04 8.44
CA TRP A 57 1.53 8.64 8.05
C TRP A 57 1.81 8.49 6.56
N ARG A 58 2.34 7.34 6.17
CA ARG A 58 2.53 6.97 4.77
C ARG A 58 2.39 5.47 4.59
N THR A 59 2.01 5.02 3.40
CA THR A 59 2.10 3.59 3.08
C THR A 59 3.55 3.25 2.77
N VAL A 60 4.10 2.19 3.34
CA VAL A 60 5.43 1.66 3.00
C VAL A 60 5.32 0.27 2.40
N PHE A 61 6.26 -0.04 1.51
CA PHE A 61 6.28 -1.30 0.77
C PHE A 61 7.62 -2.01 0.94
N TYR A 62 7.51 -3.31 1.20
CA TYR A 62 8.59 -4.27 1.28
C TYR A 62 8.39 -5.31 0.18
N ARG A 63 9.49 -5.82 -0.38
CA ARG A 63 9.45 -6.92 -1.33
C ARG A 63 10.48 -7.99 -0.99
N GLY A 64 10.25 -9.21 -1.45
CA GLY A 64 11.21 -10.30 -1.28
C GLY A 64 10.67 -11.66 -1.73
N PRO A 65 11.51 -12.71 -1.72
CA PRO A 65 11.08 -14.06 -2.09
C PRO A 65 10.17 -14.69 -1.04
N ASN A 66 10.22 -14.23 0.22
CA ASN A 66 9.40 -14.72 1.33
C ASN A 66 9.46 -13.73 2.52
N ILE A 67 8.64 -13.98 3.53
CA ILE A 67 8.52 -13.13 4.73
C ILE A 67 9.83 -12.90 5.50
N ARG A 68 10.84 -13.79 5.37
CA ARG A 68 12.12 -13.65 6.10
C ARG A 68 13.15 -12.78 5.38
N ARG A 69 12.90 -12.46 4.11
CA ARG A 69 13.81 -11.71 3.23
C ARG A 69 13.08 -10.52 2.61
N LEU A 70 12.27 -9.83 3.40
CA LEU A 70 11.55 -8.63 3.01
C LEU A 70 12.45 -7.41 3.18
N GLU A 71 12.60 -6.61 2.13
CA GLU A 71 13.37 -5.36 2.12
C GLU A 71 12.47 -4.20 1.71
N LYS A 72 12.51 -3.08 2.45
CA LYS A 72 11.77 -1.86 2.10
C LYS A 72 12.29 -1.37 0.75
N PHE A 73 11.40 -1.14 -0.22
CA PHE A 73 11.78 -0.69 -1.56
C PHE A 73 11.04 0.57 -2.03
N ALA A 74 9.91 0.91 -1.41
CA ALA A 74 9.13 2.09 -1.78
C ALA A 74 8.33 2.64 -0.60
N GLU A 75 7.92 3.89 -0.74
CA GLU A 75 6.98 4.58 0.12
C GLU A 75 5.98 5.39 -0.72
N GLY A 76 4.76 5.53 -0.21
CA GLY A 76 3.74 6.38 -0.78
C GLY A 76 3.84 7.83 -0.27
N PRO A 77 3.01 8.73 -0.80
CA PRO A 77 2.94 10.11 -0.33
C PRO A 77 2.52 10.22 1.13
N ASP A 78 3.05 11.23 1.81
CA ASP A 78 2.62 11.58 3.16
C ASP A 78 1.12 11.91 3.19
N GLY A 79 0.43 11.40 4.19
CA GLY A 79 -1.02 11.50 4.32
C GLY A 79 -1.81 10.48 3.48
N MET A 80 -1.16 9.65 2.64
CA MET A 80 -1.85 8.66 1.80
C MET A 80 -1.73 7.23 2.33
N LYS A 81 -2.90 6.64 2.64
CA LYS A 81 -3.07 5.20 2.91
C LYS A 81 -3.91 4.52 1.83
N ASP A 82 -4.14 3.22 1.98
CA ASP A 82 -4.95 2.40 1.05
C ASP A 82 -4.39 2.31 -0.38
N ILE A 83 -3.08 2.40 -0.54
CA ILE A 83 -2.41 2.13 -1.82
C ILE A 83 -2.25 0.61 -1.98
N ARG A 84 -2.62 0.06 -3.14
CA ARG A 84 -2.59 -1.39 -3.41
C ARG A 84 -2.04 -1.69 -4.80
N LEU A 85 -1.26 -2.77 -4.89
CA LEU A 85 -0.62 -3.21 -6.13
C LEU A 85 -1.24 -4.52 -6.62
N VAL A 86 -1.38 -4.65 -7.94
CA VAL A 86 -1.81 -5.89 -8.60
C VAL A 86 -1.00 -6.12 -9.88
N GLU A 87 -0.60 -7.36 -10.14
CA GLU A 87 -0.01 -7.73 -11.43
C GLU A 87 -1.11 -7.91 -12.47
N LEU A 88 -0.99 -7.24 -13.61
CA LEU A 88 -1.94 -7.31 -14.72
C LEU A 88 -1.56 -8.46 -15.67
N LYS A 89 -2.52 -8.87 -16.52
CA LYS A 89 -2.36 -10.01 -17.44
C LYS A 89 -1.19 -9.88 -18.42
N ASP A 90 -0.80 -8.66 -18.74
CA ASP A 90 0.32 -8.36 -19.64
C ASP A 90 1.65 -8.16 -18.91
N GLY A 91 1.70 -8.49 -17.61
CA GLY A 91 2.90 -8.39 -16.79
C GLY A 91 3.20 -6.98 -16.29
N SER A 92 2.39 -5.97 -16.60
CA SER A 92 2.52 -4.68 -15.92
C SER A 92 1.92 -4.69 -14.51
N ILE A 93 2.10 -3.60 -13.77
CA ILE A 93 1.64 -3.47 -12.39
C ILE A 93 0.59 -2.35 -12.33
N GLY A 94 -0.61 -2.70 -11.90
CA GLY A 94 -1.65 -1.73 -11.54
C GLY A 94 -1.42 -1.19 -10.14
N VAL A 95 -1.50 0.13 -9.99
CA VAL A 95 -1.35 0.85 -8.73
C VAL A 95 -2.66 1.56 -8.42
N PHE A 96 -3.42 1.04 -7.46
CA PHE A 96 -4.59 1.71 -6.91
C PHE A 96 -4.15 2.67 -5.82
N THR A 97 -4.64 3.90 -5.87
CA THR A 97 -4.31 4.97 -4.93
C THR A 97 -5.58 5.52 -4.30
N ARG A 98 -5.46 6.14 -3.12
CA ARG A 98 -6.61 6.77 -2.45
C ARG A 98 -6.20 8.17 -1.98
N PRO A 99 -6.04 9.12 -2.92
CA PRO A 99 -5.59 10.46 -2.58
C PRO A 99 -6.53 11.11 -1.56
N GLN A 100 -5.99 12.09 -0.83
CA GLN A 100 -6.73 12.92 0.13
C GLN A 100 -6.78 14.37 -0.40
N GLY A 101 -7.35 15.29 0.37
CA GLY A 101 -7.36 16.72 0.03
C GLY A 101 -8.21 17.06 -1.20
N GLU A 102 -7.79 18.08 -1.95
CA GLU A 102 -8.55 18.59 -3.11
C GLU A 102 -8.76 17.52 -4.19
N LYS A 103 -7.72 16.72 -4.48
CA LYS A 103 -7.78 15.65 -5.48
C LYS A 103 -8.68 14.49 -5.04
N GLY A 104 -8.53 14.08 -3.78
CA GLY A 104 -9.15 12.89 -3.23
C GLY A 104 -10.56 13.05 -2.68
N GLY A 105 -10.90 14.25 -2.20
CA GLY A 105 -12.16 14.54 -1.54
C GLY A 105 -12.53 13.48 -0.49
N ARG A 106 -13.77 12.99 -0.53
CA ARG A 106 -14.32 11.98 0.40
C ARG A 106 -13.94 10.53 0.06
N GLY A 107 -12.75 10.29 -0.49
CA GLY A 107 -12.25 8.93 -0.73
C GLY A 107 -12.38 8.43 -2.18
N LYS A 108 -12.05 9.29 -3.14
CA LYS A 108 -11.87 8.87 -4.54
C LYS A 108 -10.71 7.89 -4.67
N ILE A 109 -10.82 6.99 -5.64
CA ILE A 109 -9.78 6.01 -5.97
C ILE A 109 -9.07 6.50 -7.24
N GLY A 110 -7.74 6.51 -7.22
CA GLY A 110 -6.92 6.70 -8.41
C GLY A 110 -6.38 5.38 -8.92
N PHE A 111 -5.99 5.36 -10.20
CA PHE A 111 -5.32 4.22 -10.81
C PHE A 111 -4.24 4.68 -11.77
N THR A 112 -3.05 4.11 -11.64
CA THR A 112 -2.00 4.23 -12.64
C THR A 112 -1.38 2.87 -12.91
N ARG A 113 -0.58 2.79 -13.96
CA ARG A 113 0.11 1.57 -14.38
C ARG A 113 1.60 1.86 -14.47
N ILE A 114 2.39 0.97 -13.89
CA ILE A 114 3.87 0.98 -13.94
C ILE A 114 4.37 -0.34 -14.51
N PHE A 115 5.63 -0.40 -14.93
CA PHE A 115 6.21 -1.58 -15.58
C PHE A 115 7.23 -2.32 -14.71
N SER A 116 7.71 -1.68 -13.64
CA SER A 116 8.58 -2.29 -12.62
C SER A 116 8.18 -1.83 -11.22
N LEU A 117 8.44 -2.66 -10.20
CA LEU A 117 8.32 -2.25 -8.80
C LEU A 117 9.24 -1.06 -8.46
N ASP A 118 10.33 -0.88 -9.20
CA ASP A 118 11.28 0.23 -8.99
C ASP A 118 10.71 1.58 -9.46
N GLU A 119 9.62 1.58 -10.24
CA GLU A 119 8.92 2.81 -10.66
C GLU A 119 7.93 3.32 -9.59
N LEU A 120 7.68 2.54 -8.53
CA LEU A 120 6.73 2.90 -7.48
C LEU A 120 7.31 3.99 -6.59
N THR A 121 7.02 5.24 -6.93
CA THR A 121 7.46 6.43 -6.21
C THR A 121 6.27 7.24 -5.69
N PRO A 122 6.46 8.10 -4.66
CA PRO A 122 5.42 9.02 -4.21
C PRO A 122 4.81 9.84 -5.36
N ASP A 123 5.64 10.36 -6.26
CA ASP A 123 5.18 11.20 -7.38
C ASP A 123 4.29 10.42 -8.35
N VAL A 124 4.64 9.17 -8.67
CA VAL A 124 3.82 8.31 -9.54
C VAL A 124 2.47 7.99 -8.88
N ILE A 125 2.46 7.74 -7.58
CA ILE A 125 1.25 7.45 -6.80
C ILE A 125 0.35 8.71 -6.73
N GLU A 126 0.94 9.86 -6.42
CA GLU A 126 0.24 11.14 -6.31
C GLU A 126 -0.31 11.57 -7.68
N ALA A 127 0.40 11.28 -8.78
CA ALA A 127 -0.03 11.63 -10.13
C ALA A 127 -1.17 10.76 -10.68
N ALA A 128 -1.45 9.60 -10.07
CA ALA A 128 -2.45 8.65 -10.57
C ALA A 128 -3.81 9.31 -10.84
N PRO A 129 -4.36 9.25 -12.06
CA PRO A 129 -5.66 9.85 -12.36
C PRO A 129 -6.77 9.18 -11.54
N ILE A 130 -7.79 9.95 -11.17
CA ILE A 130 -8.98 9.43 -10.51
C ILE A 130 -9.70 8.48 -11.47
N LEU A 131 -10.08 7.30 -10.97
CA LEU A 131 -11.04 6.45 -11.65
C LEU A 131 -12.41 7.14 -11.61
N ASP A 132 -12.89 7.60 -12.75
CA ASP A 132 -14.26 8.09 -12.88
C ASP A 132 -15.26 6.98 -12.56
N ASP A 133 -16.32 7.32 -11.82
CA ASP A 133 -17.43 6.40 -11.55
C ASP A 133 -18.15 6.05 -12.87
N PRO A 134 -18.11 4.79 -13.35
CA PRO A 134 -18.84 4.38 -14.55
C PRO A 134 -20.35 4.54 -14.40
N ARG A 135 -20.89 4.59 -13.17
CA ARG A 135 -22.33 4.70 -12.90
C ARG A 135 -22.88 6.12 -13.07
N LEU A 136 -22.02 7.14 -13.03
CA LEU A 136 -22.42 8.53 -13.28
C LEU A 136 -22.48 8.89 -14.78
N ARG A 137 -22.11 7.96 -15.67
CA ARG A 137 -22.22 8.13 -17.13
C ARG A 137 -23.51 7.52 -17.73
N MET A 138 -24.39 6.94 -16.92
CA MET A 138 -25.65 6.33 -17.39
C MET A 138 -26.90 7.20 -17.12
N SER A 139 -26.73 8.52 -17.03
CA SER A 139 -27.86 9.45 -16.93
C SER A 139 -27.60 10.72 -17.74
N SER A 140 -27.21 10.58 -19.01
CA SER A 140 -27.36 11.57 -20.08
C SER A 140 -27.12 10.84 -21.39
N ASP A 141 -28.20 10.34 -21.99
CA ASP A 141 -28.48 10.19 -23.43
C ASP A 141 -29.56 9.11 -23.64
#